data_AF-A0A535KPU8-F1
#
_entry.id   AF-A0A535KPU8-F1
#
_cell.length_a   1.000
_cell.length_b   1.000
_cell.length_c   1.000
_cell.angle_alpha   90.00
_cell.angle_beta   90.00
_cell.angle_gamma   90.00
#
_symmetry.space_group_name_H-M   'P 1'
#
loop_
_entity.id
_entity.type
_entity.pdbx_description
1 polymer ?
#
loop_
_entity_poly.entity_id
_entity_poly.type
_entity_poly.pdbx_seq_one_letter_code
_entity_poly.pdbx_strand_id
1 'polypeptide(L)'
;MRPPAVETSATDPNAKPRGLIASVISDAQRLVSLEIALARQEIKELATGNAIAAGLIGVGGLLLVLGLLVALPSLVVILVPWHWQAAAVWLAAYLVLGLVLVSVGKARLQLRLPPRTIESLKENKEWALRRVKSNGR
;
A
#
# COMPACT_ATOMS: atom_id res chain seq x y z
N MET A 1 39.76 37.73 52.76
CA MET A 1 39.38 36.76 51.72
C MET A 1 37.96 36.29 52.04
N ARG A 2 36.97 36.68 51.23
CA ARG A 2 35.52 36.49 51.51
C ARG A 2 35.00 35.35 50.63
N PRO A 3 34.32 34.33 51.18
CA PRO A 3 33.75 33.24 50.39
C PRO A 3 32.64 33.74 49.47
N PRO A 4 32.47 33.14 48.27
CA PRO A 4 31.32 33.43 47.41
C PRO A 4 30.04 33.01 48.12
N ALA A 5 29.08 33.92 48.17
CA ALA A 5 27.77 33.70 48.74
C ALA A 5 27.10 32.52 48.03
N VAL A 6 26.70 31.51 48.80
CA VAL A 6 25.73 30.52 48.34
C VAL A 6 24.41 31.28 48.20
N GLU A 7 24.13 31.76 46.98
CA GLU A 7 22.79 32.21 46.62
C GLU A 7 21.88 30.98 46.67
N THR A 8 21.32 30.75 47.85
CA THR A 8 20.12 29.94 48.03
C THR A 8 19.05 30.63 47.19
N SER A 9 18.89 30.19 45.93
CA SER A 9 17.76 30.59 45.11
C SER A 9 16.51 30.22 45.91
N ALA A 10 15.79 31.27 46.29
CA ALA A 10 14.64 31.22 47.16
C ALA A 10 13.73 30.06 46.73
N THR A 11 13.47 29.15 47.66
CA THR A 11 12.38 28.20 47.55
C THR A 11 11.11 29.03 47.39
N ASP A 12 10.54 29.03 46.19
CA ASP A 12 9.27 29.67 45.90
C ASP A 12 8.18 28.94 46.72
N PRO A 13 7.64 29.52 47.81
CA PRO A 13 6.75 28.81 48.74
C PRO A 13 5.38 28.51 48.13
N ASN A 14 5.14 28.96 46.89
CA ASN A 14 3.89 28.81 46.16
C ASN A 14 3.98 27.80 45.00
N ALA A 15 5.08 27.06 44.88
CA ALA A 15 5.16 25.87 44.02
C ALA A 15 4.23 24.78 44.61
N LYS A 16 2.93 24.90 44.30
CA LYS A 16 1.91 23.98 44.79
C LYS A 16 2.30 22.55 44.41
N PRO A 17 2.31 21.59 45.34
CA PRO A 17 2.57 20.17 45.05
C PRO A 17 1.69 19.60 43.92
N ARG A 18 0.52 20.20 43.72
CA ARG A 18 -0.41 19.87 42.63
C ARG A 18 0.12 20.21 41.23
N GLY A 19 1.01 21.20 41.10
CA GLY A 19 1.62 21.60 39.82
C GLY A 19 2.64 20.59 39.30
N LEU A 20 3.41 19.96 40.21
CA LEU A 20 4.37 18.91 39.89
C LEU A 20 3.68 17.60 39.45
N ILE A 21 2.54 17.26 40.06
CA ILE A 21 1.76 16.08 39.64
C ILE A 21 1.16 16.33 38.24
N ALA A 22 0.66 17.54 37.98
CA ALA A 22 0.13 17.90 36.67
C ALA A 22 1.21 17.88 35.57
N SER A 23 2.44 18.30 35.86
CA SER A 23 3.55 18.24 34.89
C SER A 23 3.97 16.79 34.60
N VAL A 24 4.06 15.93 35.62
CA VAL A 24 4.40 14.50 35.43
C VAL A 24 3.33 13.77 34.60
N ILE A 25 2.05 14.06 34.80
CA ILE A 25 0.96 13.49 33.99
C ILE A 25 1.04 13.97 32.53
N SER A 26 1.32 15.26 32.32
CA SER A 26 1.57 15.84 31.00
C SER A 26 2.74 15.12 30.29
N ASP A 27 3.84 14.90 31.00
CA ASP A 27 5.03 14.26 30.43
C ASP A 27 4.80 12.78 30.13
N ALA A 28 4.05 12.07 30.98
CA ALA A 28 3.63 10.69 30.73
C ALA A 28 2.72 10.60 29.49
N GLN A 29 1.76 11.51 29.32
CA GLN A 29 0.92 11.59 28.12
C GLN A 29 1.76 11.87 26.87
N ARG A 30 2.77 12.74 26.99
CA ARG A 30 3.70 13.07 25.91
C ARG A 30 4.55 11.86 25.51
N LEU A 31 5.12 11.13 26.47
CA LEU A 31 5.86 9.89 26.23
C LEU A 31 5.01 8.84 25.49
N VAL A 32 3.79 8.60 25.97
CA VAL A 32 2.86 7.65 25.31
C VAL A 32 2.56 8.09 23.87
N SER A 33 2.34 9.39 23.63
CA SER A 33 2.12 9.90 22.28
C SER A 33 3.34 9.72 21.35
N LEU A 34 4.56 9.84 21.90
CA LEU A 34 5.80 9.59 21.17
C LEU A 34 5.97 8.11 20.85
N GLU A 35 5.74 7.21 21.80
CA GLU A 35 5.81 5.76 21.60
C GLU A 35 4.88 5.32 20.47
N ILE A 36 3.65 5.86 20.46
CA ILE A 36 2.68 5.62 19.39
C ILE A 36 3.17 6.18 18.06
N ALA A 37 3.75 7.38 18.05
CA ALA A 37 4.29 7.97 16.82
C ALA A 37 5.47 7.15 16.27
N LEU A 38 6.36 6.67 17.13
CA LEU A 38 7.49 5.82 16.77
C LEU A 38 7.02 4.46 16.23
N ALA A 39 6.11 3.79 16.94
CA ALA A 39 5.53 2.52 16.50
C ALA A 39 4.83 2.66 15.14
N ARG A 40 4.10 3.77 14.92
CA ARG A 40 3.50 4.07 13.61
C ARG A 40 4.54 4.25 12.52
N GLN A 41 5.67 4.90 12.82
CA GLN A 41 6.77 5.09 11.88
C GLN A 41 7.42 3.75 11.50
N GLU A 42 7.72 2.91 12.48
CA GLU A 42 8.33 1.60 12.26
C GLU A 42 7.42 0.69 11.44
N ILE A 43 6.11 0.64 11.77
CA ILE A 43 5.12 -0.09 10.97
C ILE A 43 5.06 0.45 9.53
N LYS A 44 5.12 1.77 9.33
CA LYS A 44 5.08 2.38 7.99
C LYS A 44 6.33 2.00 7.19
N GLU A 45 7.49 2.02 7.81
CA GLU A 45 8.76 1.68 7.18
C GLU A 45 8.80 0.19 6.78
N LEU A 46 8.42 -0.70 7.70
CA LEU A 46 8.25 -2.13 7.43
C LEU A 46 7.22 -2.39 6.32
N ALA A 47 6.07 -1.73 6.37
CA ALA A 47 5.02 -1.87 5.35
C ALA A 47 5.50 -1.39 3.98
N THR A 48 6.22 -0.27 3.91
CA THR A 48 6.72 0.30 2.65
C THR A 48 7.79 -0.59 2.03
N GLY A 49 8.78 -1.03 2.82
CA GLY A 49 9.82 -1.94 2.36
C GLY A 49 9.26 -3.26 1.86
N ASN A 50 8.37 -3.88 2.66
CA ASN A 50 7.75 -5.15 2.29
C ASN A 50 6.79 -4.99 1.09
N ALA A 51 6.10 -3.86 0.95
CA ALA A 51 5.26 -3.59 -0.21
C ALA A 51 6.08 -3.47 -1.50
N ILE A 52 7.23 -2.80 -1.45
CA ILE A 52 8.14 -2.71 -2.60
C ILE A 52 8.70 -4.08 -2.95
N ALA A 53 9.15 -4.85 -1.96
CA ALA A 53 9.66 -6.21 -2.18
C ALA A 53 8.58 -7.14 -2.77
N ALA A 54 7.37 -7.12 -2.21
CA ALA A 54 6.24 -7.88 -2.75
C ALA A 54 5.86 -7.42 -4.17
N GLY A 55 5.93 -6.11 -4.45
CA GLY A 55 5.73 -5.55 -5.78
C GLY A 55 6.78 -6.05 -6.78
N LEU A 56 8.06 -6.03 -6.42
CA LEU A 56 9.16 -6.52 -7.25
C LEU A 56 9.05 -8.03 -7.51
N ILE A 57 8.72 -8.83 -6.49
CA ILE A 57 8.49 -10.28 -6.64
C ILE A 57 7.28 -10.53 -7.55
N GLY A 58 6.20 -9.76 -7.39
CA GLY A 58 5.01 -9.87 -8.22
C GLY A 58 5.30 -9.56 -9.70
N VAL A 59 5.97 -8.44 -9.97
CA VAL A 59 6.36 -8.04 -11.33
C VAL A 59 7.37 -9.01 -11.92
N GLY A 60 8.39 -9.42 -11.16
CA GLY A 60 9.38 -10.40 -11.60
C GLY A 60 8.76 -11.76 -11.92
N GLY A 61 7.87 -12.25 -11.06
CA GLY A 61 7.10 -13.47 -11.29
C GLY A 61 6.24 -13.38 -12.55
N LEU A 62 5.56 -12.25 -12.76
CA LEU A 62 4.80 -12.00 -13.98
C LEU A 62 5.69 -12.04 -15.23
N LEU A 63 6.85 -11.37 -15.19
CA LEU A 63 7.80 -11.36 -16.31
C LEU A 63 8.38 -12.75 -16.60
N LEU A 64 8.69 -13.55 -15.58
CA LEU A 64 9.15 -14.93 -15.75
C LEU A 64 8.07 -15.79 -16.40
N VAL A 65 6.81 -15.67 -15.95
CA VAL A 65 5.68 -16.37 -16.55
C VAL A 65 5.55 -15.96 -18.01
N LEU A 66 5.53 -14.66 -18.33
CA LEU A 66 5.47 -14.16 -19.70
C LEU A 66 6.65 -14.65 -20.56
N GLY A 67 7.86 -14.67 -19.99
CA GLY A 67 9.05 -15.21 -20.66
C GLY A 67 8.89 -16.70 -20.99
N LEU A 68 8.39 -17.50 -20.05
CA LEU A 68 8.12 -18.93 -20.27
C LEU A 68 7.04 -19.13 -21.36
N LEU A 69 6.02 -18.28 -21.35
CA LEU A 69 4.96 -18.25 -22.36
C LEU A 69 5.48 -17.93 -23.77
N VAL A 70 6.60 -17.24 -23.92
CA VAL A 70 7.19 -16.98 -25.25
C VAL A 70 8.24 -18.04 -25.59
N ALA A 71 9.13 -18.34 -24.65
CA ALA A 71 10.28 -19.20 -24.88
C ALA A 71 9.90 -20.65 -25.21
N LEU A 72 8.91 -21.23 -24.51
CA LEU A 72 8.53 -22.63 -24.71
C LEU A 72 7.94 -22.89 -26.12
N PRO A 73 6.94 -22.13 -26.62
CA PRO A 73 6.46 -22.30 -27.98
C PRO A 73 7.54 -22.03 -29.04
N SER A 74 8.36 -21.01 -28.85
CA SER A 74 9.46 -20.70 -29.78
C SER A 74 10.44 -21.86 -29.92
N LEU A 75 10.79 -22.51 -28.80
CA LEU A 75 11.67 -23.68 -28.83
C LEU A 75 11.01 -24.87 -29.54
N VAL A 76 9.72 -25.12 -29.27
CA VAL A 76 8.98 -26.22 -29.93
C VAL A 76 8.85 -26.00 -31.44
N VAL A 77 8.61 -24.76 -31.88
CA VAL A 77 8.54 -24.42 -33.32
C VAL A 77 9.88 -24.67 -34.02
N ILE A 78 11.01 -24.43 -33.34
CA ILE A 78 12.35 -24.68 -33.90
C ILE A 78 12.65 -26.19 -33.97
N LEU A 79 12.22 -26.97 -32.97
CA LEU A 79 12.54 -28.40 -32.87
C LEU A 79 11.61 -29.31 -33.67
N VAL A 80 10.39 -28.87 -33.99
CA VAL A 80 9.36 -29.70 -34.59
C VAL A 80 9.14 -29.33 -36.06
N PRO A 81 9.30 -30.26 -37.03
CA PRO A 81 9.10 -29.99 -38.46
C PRO A 81 7.66 -29.59 -38.80
N TRP A 82 6.71 -29.84 -37.90
CA TRP A 82 5.29 -29.54 -38.05
C TRP A 82 4.85 -28.34 -37.19
N HIS A 83 5.53 -27.22 -37.42
CA HIS A 83 5.48 -25.97 -36.64
C HIS A 83 4.07 -25.38 -36.46
N TRP A 84 3.14 -25.55 -37.40
CA TRP A 84 1.80 -24.97 -37.29
C TRP A 84 0.88 -25.71 -36.31
N GLN A 85 0.90 -27.06 -36.24
CA GLN A 85 0.19 -27.79 -35.17
C GLN A 85 0.74 -27.43 -33.80
N ALA A 86 2.07 -27.36 -33.67
CA ALA A 86 2.70 -27.01 -32.41
C ALA A 86 2.24 -25.63 -31.92
N ALA A 87 2.22 -24.63 -32.81
CA ALA A 87 1.70 -23.31 -32.51
C ALA A 87 0.21 -23.33 -32.10
N ALA A 88 -0.62 -24.12 -32.79
CA ALA A 88 -2.05 -24.25 -32.45
C ALA A 88 -2.29 -24.86 -31.07
N VAL A 89 -1.52 -25.90 -30.69
CA VAL A 89 -1.61 -26.52 -29.37
C VAL A 89 -1.19 -25.55 -28.26
N TRP A 90 -0.10 -24.80 -28.48
CA TRP A 90 0.33 -23.77 -27.53
C TRP A 90 -0.68 -22.63 -27.39
N LEU A 91 -1.27 -22.19 -28.50
CA LEU A 91 -2.35 -21.19 -28.47
C LEU A 91 -3.55 -21.70 -27.66
N ALA A 92 -3.97 -22.94 -27.85
CA ALA A 92 -5.05 -23.54 -27.08
C ALA A 92 -4.70 -23.63 -25.59
N ALA A 93 -3.46 -24.02 -25.25
CA ALA A 93 -2.98 -24.01 -23.87
C ALA A 93 -3.03 -22.61 -23.24
N TYR A 94 -2.70 -21.55 -24.00
CA TYR A 94 -2.83 -20.17 -23.53
C TYR A 94 -4.26 -19.73 -23.29
N LEU A 95 -5.18 -20.09 -24.17
CA LEU A 95 -6.60 -19.78 -23.97
C LEU A 95 -7.13 -20.45 -22.70
N VAL A 96 -6.77 -21.71 -22.47
CA VAL A 96 -7.16 -22.44 -21.25
C VAL A 96 -6.55 -21.79 -20.00
N LEU A 97 -5.23 -21.54 -20.01
CA LEU A 97 -4.54 -20.92 -18.89
C LEU A 97 -5.10 -19.53 -18.57
N GLY A 98 -5.33 -18.71 -19.60
CA GLY A 98 -5.93 -17.39 -19.47
C GLY A 98 -7.35 -17.45 -18.91
N LEU A 99 -8.17 -18.39 -19.38
CA LEU A 99 -9.53 -18.57 -18.86
C LEU A 99 -9.53 -18.97 -17.38
N VAL A 100 -8.62 -19.86 -16.97
CA VAL A 100 -8.44 -20.24 -15.57
C VAL A 100 -8.02 -19.02 -14.73
N LEU A 101 -7.01 -18.26 -15.17
CA LEU A 101 -6.55 -17.07 -14.47
C LEU A 101 -7.65 -16.01 -14.33
N VAL A 102 -8.42 -15.75 -15.39
CA VAL A 102 -9.56 -14.82 -15.35
C VAL A 102 -10.64 -15.33 -14.41
N SER A 103 -10.92 -16.63 -14.40
CA SER A 103 -11.94 -17.23 -13.54
C SER A 103 -11.55 -17.17 -12.06
N VAL A 104 -10.31 -17.55 -11.74
CA VAL A 104 -9.75 -17.44 -10.38
C VAL A 104 -9.66 -15.98 -9.96
N GLY A 105 -9.22 -15.09 -10.85
CA GLY A 105 -9.18 -13.65 -10.64
C GLY A 105 -10.56 -13.11 -10.27
N LYS A 106 -11.59 -13.41 -11.07
CA LYS A 106 -12.98 -13.02 -10.79
C LYS A 106 -13.51 -13.60 -9.48
N ALA A 107 -13.18 -14.85 -9.15
CA ALA A 107 -13.60 -15.48 -7.89
C ALA A 107 -12.93 -14.85 -6.66
N ARG A 108 -11.67 -14.43 -6.77
CA ARG A 108 -10.92 -13.74 -5.72
C ARG A 108 -11.17 -12.24 -5.68
N LEU A 109 -11.76 -11.68 -6.73
CA LEU A 109 -12.16 -10.28 -6.81
C LEU A 109 -13.35 -10.00 -5.89
N GLN A 110 -13.08 -9.93 -4.59
CA GLN A 110 -14.00 -9.36 -3.61
C GLN A 110 -13.93 -7.84 -3.66
N LEU A 111 -14.26 -7.25 -4.82
CA LEU A 111 -14.48 -5.81 -4.96
C LEU A 111 -15.76 -5.41 -4.24
N ARG A 112 -15.76 -5.45 -2.90
CA ARG A 112 -16.65 -4.60 -2.10
C ARG A 112 -16.08 -3.20 -2.16
N LEU A 113 -16.30 -2.52 -3.28
CA LEU A 113 -16.01 -1.09 -3.40
C LEU A 113 -16.67 -0.39 -2.20
N PRO A 114 -15.92 0.39 -1.41
CA PRO A 114 -16.50 1.09 -0.26
C PRO A 114 -17.73 1.88 -0.75
N PRO A 115 -18.86 1.83 -0.03
CA PRO A 115 -20.10 2.48 -0.49
C PRO A 115 -19.89 3.96 -0.83
N ARG A 116 -18.98 4.63 -0.11
CA ARG A 116 -18.59 6.02 -0.37
C ARG A 116 -17.89 6.22 -1.71
N THR A 117 -17.03 5.29 -2.14
CA THR A 117 -16.37 5.36 -3.45
C THR A 117 -17.37 5.17 -4.59
N ILE A 118 -18.37 4.29 -4.42
CA ILE A 118 -19.44 4.11 -5.41
C ILE A 118 -20.27 5.40 -5.53
N GLU A 119 -20.60 6.03 -4.40
CA GLU A 119 -21.38 7.27 -4.38
C GLU A 119 -20.65 8.42 -5.08
N SER A 120 -19.38 8.65 -4.77
CA SER A 120 -18.56 9.65 -5.46
C SER A 120 -18.38 9.35 -6.96
N LEU A 121 -18.27 8.08 -7.36
CA LEU A 121 -18.18 7.71 -8.78
C LEU A 121 -19.50 7.94 -9.53
N LYS A 122 -20.66 7.74 -8.88
CA LYS A 122 -21.98 8.07 -9.45
C LYS A 122 -22.13 9.58 -9.63
N GLU A 123 -21.79 10.36 -8.61
CA GLU A 123 -21.85 11.81 -8.67
C GLU A 123 -20.94 12.38 -9.78
N ASN A 124 -19.72 11.84 -9.91
CA ASN A 124 -18.79 12.21 -10.98
C ASN A 124 -19.33 11.87 -12.38
N LYS A 125 -19.99 10.71 -12.53
CA LYS A 125 -20.63 10.32 -13.80
C LYS A 125 -21.77 11.28 -14.15
N GLU A 126 -22.59 11.66 -13.19
CA GLU A 126 -23.68 12.61 -13.39
C GLU A 126 -23.17 14.00 -13.78
N TRP A 127 -22.11 14.48 -13.12
CA TRP A 127 -21.44 15.73 -13.50
C TRP A 127 -20.88 15.69 -14.93
N ALA A 128 -20.23 14.60 -15.32
CA ALA A 128 -19.69 14.43 -16.67
C ALA A 128 -20.80 14.40 -17.74
N LEU A 129 -21.90 13.68 -17.50
CA LEU A 129 -23.04 13.62 -18.41
C LEU A 129 -23.75 14.98 -18.51
N ARG A 130 -23.87 15.73 -17.40
CA ARG A 130 -24.41 17.09 -17.41
C ARG A 130 -23.52 18.04 -18.23
N ARG A 131 -22.19 17.93 -18.13
CA ARG A 131 -21.24 18.76 -18.88
C ARG A 131 -21.32 18.51 -20.39
N VAL A 132 -21.41 17.24 -20.81
CA VAL A 132 -21.55 16.88 -22.23
C VAL A 132 -22.91 17.35 -22.78
N LYS A 133 -23.98 17.23 -21.98
CA LYS A 133 -25.32 17.68 -22.39
C LYS A 133 -25.47 19.20 -22.44
N SER A 134 -24.75 19.96 -21.60
CA SER A 134 -24.83 21.43 -21.58
C SER A 134 -23.94 22.10 -22.62
N ASN A 135 -22.88 21.44 -23.11
CA ASN A 135 -21.95 21.98 -24.12
C ASN A 135 -22.41 21.74 -25.57
N GLY A 136 -23.61 21.19 -25.77
CA GLY A 136 -24.20 20.90 -27.08
C GLY A 136 -25.37 21.80 -27.47
N ARG A 137 -25.44 23.03 -26.93
CA ARG A 137 -26.43 24.05 -27.33
C ARG A 137 -25.74 25.34 -27.75
#